data_AF-A0AAU7GDP1-F1
#
_entry.id   AF-A0AAU7GDP1-F1
#
_cell.length_a   1.000
_cell.length_b   1.000
_cell.length_c   1.000
_cell.angle_alpha   90.00
_cell.angle_beta   90.00
_cell.angle_gamma   90.00
#
_symmetry.space_group_name_H-M   'P 1'
#
loop_
_entity.id
_entity.type
_entity.pdbx_description
1 polymer ?
#
loop_
_entity_poly.entity_id
_entity_poly.type
_entity_poly.pdbx_seq_one_letter_code
_entity_poly.pdbx_strand_id
1 'polypeptide(L)'
;MADKVGIVFVSHSVQMAEGAVALAGQMAPSVRLVAAGGTDDDGIGTSFAKVMTAVGEADGGAGVVVVSDLGSALLTAETVLDMLPDEERERVRVVDGPYVEGGIAAAVAAETGADLAGVAAAVEGARSTWAGAETATEPAAAPEPAAASAPGAPTPGAPTPGAGYTREVLVRNPQGLHARPAAEFVKLANTFPVKVTVNGKDAKSLLGVMSLGLVAGSTASIASADDGGAEAVDALADLVETGFGEA
;
A
#
# COMPACT_ATOMS: atom_id res chain seq x y z
N MET A 1 8.55 7.43 36.64
CA MET A 1 8.49 6.36 35.63
C MET A 1 9.61 6.63 34.65
N ALA A 2 10.29 5.59 34.13
CA ALA A 2 11.26 5.80 33.08
C ALA A 2 10.54 6.35 31.84
N ASP A 3 11.16 7.29 31.12
CA ASP A 3 10.61 7.80 29.87
C ASP A 3 10.56 6.65 28.85
N LYS A 4 9.39 6.46 28.23
CA LYS A 4 9.13 5.42 27.22
C LYS A 4 9.02 6.08 25.85
N VAL A 5 9.35 5.32 24.80
CA VAL A 5 9.17 5.74 23.41
C VAL A 5 7.69 6.08 23.18
N GLY A 6 7.40 7.30 22.73
CA GLY A 6 6.05 7.73 22.38
C GLY A 6 5.63 7.20 21.00
N ILE A 7 4.33 7.15 20.74
CA ILE A 7 3.79 6.68 19.46
C ILE A 7 2.77 7.66 18.91
N VAL A 8 2.94 8.02 17.64
CA VAL A 8 2.01 8.85 16.89
C VAL A 8 1.31 8.01 15.82
N PHE A 9 -0.02 8.03 15.83
CA PHE A 9 -0.87 7.39 14.83
C PHE A 9 -1.34 8.45 13.83
N VAL A 10 -0.74 8.46 12.64
CA VAL A 10 -1.10 9.38 11.56
C VAL A 10 -2.08 8.70 10.62
N SER A 11 -3.23 9.33 10.39
CA SER A 11 -4.25 8.73 9.53
C SER A 11 -5.07 9.78 8.78
N HIS A 12 -5.64 9.38 7.65
CA HIS A 12 -6.56 10.23 6.90
C HIS A 12 -7.85 10.51 7.68
N SER A 13 -8.21 9.64 8.62
CA SER A 13 -9.41 9.73 9.43
C SER A 13 -9.08 10.01 10.89
N VAL A 14 -9.74 11.02 11.47
CA VAL A 14 -9.72 11.32 12.91
C VAL A 14 -10.12 10.07 13.71
N GLN A 15 -11.22 9.43 13.32
CA GLN A 15 -11.76 8.26 14.03
C GLN A 15 -10.81 7.07 14.02
N MET A 16 -10.05 6.88 12.94
CA MET A 16 -9.06 5.80 12.87
C MET A 16 -7.84 6.08 13.73
N ALA A 17 -7.37 7.34 13.79
CA ALA A 17 -6.27 7.73 14.67
C ALA A 17 -6.66 7.58 16.15
N GLU A 18 -7.81 8.11 16.53
CA GLU A 18 -8.34 8.00 17.90
C GLU A 18 -8.64 6.55 18.28
N GLY A 19 -9.23 5.77 17.37
CA GLY A 19 -9.51 4.36 17.59
C GLY A 19 -8.25 3.53 17.78
N ALA A 20 -7.19 3.80 17.01
CA ALA A 20 -5.91 3.12 17.16
C ALA A 20 -5.25 3.46 18.51
N VAL A 21 -5.27 4.73 18.93
CA VAL A 21 -4.83 5.15 20.27
C VAL A 21 -5.63 4.46 21.37
N ALA A 22 -6.97 4.42 21.25
CA ALA A 22 -7.83 3.79 22.24
C ALA A 22 -7.53 2.29 22.39
N LEU A 23 -7.31 1.58 21.27
CA LEU A 23 -6.98 0.16 21.27
C LEU A 23 -5.58 -0.10 21.85
N ALA A 24 -4.57 0.64 21.37
CA ALA A 24 -3.20 0.54 21.87
C ALA A 24 -3.11 0.86 23.37
N GLY A 25 -3.89 1.84 23.85
CA GLY A 25 -3.93 2.24 25.26
C GLY A 25 -4.47 1.16 26.21
N GLN A 26 -5.23 0.18 25.71
CA GLN A 26 -5.62 -0.98 26.52
C GLN A 26 -4.41 -1.87 26.86
N MET A 27 -3.42 -1.93 25.97
CA MET A 27 -2.22 -2.75 26.12
C MET A 27 -1.06 -1.96 26.75
N ALA A 28 -1.00 -0.65 26.50
CA ALA A 28 0.10 0.24 26.84
C ALA A 28 -0.36 1.48 27.63
N PRO A 29 -0.88 1.32 28.87
CA PRO A 29 -1.49 2.41 29.62
C PRO A 29 -0.50 3.47 30.12
N SER A 30 0.81 3.22 30.05
CA SER A 30 1.84 4.16 30.49
C SER A 30 2.63 4.81 29.35
N VAL A 31 2.36 4.41 28.10
CA VAL A 31 2.99 4.97 26.90
C VAL A 31 2.22 6.22 26.46
N ARG A 32 2.95 7.23 25.98
CA ARG A 32 2.32 8.40 25.33
C ARG A 32 1.87 8.01 23.93
N LEU A 33 0.56 7.88 23.75
CA LEU A 33 -0.07 7.52 22.49
C LEU A 33 -0.85 8.73 21.98
N VAL A 34 -0.50 9.23 20.79
CA VAL A 34 -1.06 10.48 20.26
C VAL A 34 -1.67 10.24 18.88
N ALA A 35 -2.87 10.78 18.67
CA ALA A 35 -3.59 10.69 17.41
C ALA A 35 -3.34 11.92 16.54
N ALA A 36 -2.98 11.71 15.28
CA ALA A 36 -2.86 12.76 14.26
C ALA A 36 -3.72 12.38 13.04
N GLY A 37 -5.03 12.51 13.19
CA GLY A 37 -6.00 12.15 12.16
C GLY A 37 -6.63 13.36 11.47
N GLY A 38 -6.88 13.24 10.17
CA GLY A 38 -7.69 14.18 9.42
C GLY A 38 -6.97 15.48 9.00
N THR A 39 -7.70 16.32 8.26
CA THR A 39 -7.28 17.69 7.91
C THR A 39 -7.40 18.63 9.12
N ASP A 40 -7.02 19.90 8.96
CA ASP A 40 -7.17 20.92 10.01
C ASP A 40 -8.64 21.12 10.43
N ASP A 41 -9.58 20.97 9.49
CA ASP A 41 -11.03 21.00 9.73
C ASP A 41 -11.64 19.62 10.06
N ASP A 42 -10.83 18.64 10.50
CA ASP A 42 -11.27 17.28 10.87
C ASP A 42 -11.91 16.43 9.75
N GLY A 43 -11.75 16.85 8.48
CA GLY A 43 -12.16 16.08 7.31
C GLY A 43 -11.17 14.94 6.96
N ILE A 44 -11.52 14.14 5.93
CA ILE A 44 -10.63 13.07 5.43
C ILE A 44 -9.41 13.69 4.73
N GLY A 45 -8.22 13.38 5.23
CA GLY A 45 -6.95 13.91 4.75
C GLY A 45 -5.89 13.91 5.85
N THR A 46 -4.72 14.46 5.60
CA THR A 46 -3.64 14.55 6.60
C THR A 46 -3.24 16.00 6.81
N SER A 47 -3.15 16.44 8.07
CA SER A 47 -2.66 17.78 8.43
C SER A 47 -1.21 17.74 8.88
N PHE A 48 -0.37 18.56 8.25
CA PHE A 48 1.01 18.77 8.68
C PHE A 48 1.08 19.31 10.13
N ALA A 49 0.23 20.28 10.48
CA ALA A 49 0.24 20.93 11.79
C ALA A 49 -0.15 19.94 12.91
N LYS A 50 -1.14 19.08 12.66
CA LYS A 50 -1.52 18.03 13.61
C LYS A 50 -0.42 17.01 13.83
N VAL A 51 0.25 16.58 12.75
CA VAL A 51 1.36 15.63 12.85
C VAL A 51 2.53 16.24 13.62
N MET A 52 2.93 17.47 13.29
CA MET A 52 3.98 18.20 14.02
C MET A 52 3.67 18.32 15.52
N THR A 53 2.43 18.73 15.85
CA THR A 53 1.98 18.85 17.25
C THR A 53 2.02 17.50 17.96
N ALA A 54 1.52 16.44 17.31
CA ALA A 54 1.47 15.11 17.88
C ALA A 54 2.86 14.52 18.17
N VAL A 55 3.83 14.76 17.29
CA VAL A 55 5.23 14.36 17.52
C VAL A 55 5.78 15.04 18.77
N GLY A 56 5.57 16.34 18.93
CA GLY A 56 6.00 17.06 20.13
C GLY A 56 5.33 16.58 21.42
N GLU A 57 4.04 16.25 21.36
CA GLU A 57 3.31 15.70 22.52
C GLU A 57 3.77 14.29 22.91
N ALA A 58 4.09 13.47 21.91
CA ALA A 58 4.60 12.12 22.10
C ALA A 58 6.04 12.09 22.63
N ASP A 59 6.87 13.10 22.34
CA ASP A 59 8.26 13.14 22.79
C ASP A 59 8.37 13.35 24.31
N GLY A 60 8.77 12.28 25.01
CA GLY A 60 9.14 12.30 26.41
C GLY A 60 10.66 12.32 26.65
N GLY A 61 11.47 12.40 25.60
CA GLY A 61 12.94 12.32 25.65
C GLY A 61 13.51 10.94 25.30
N ALA A 62 12.68 9.88 25.32
CA ALA A 62 13.08 8.52 24.92
C ALA A 62 12.89 8.25 23.41
N GLY A 63 12.34 9.20 22.66
CA GLY A 63 12.06 9.11 21.23
C GLY A 63 10.61 8.83 20.88
N VAL A 64 10.30 8.89 19.58
CA VAL A 64 8.95 8.80 19.02
C VAL A 64 8.95 7.89 17.80
N VAL A 65 8.00 6.96 17.74
CA VAL A 65 7.70 6.19 16.53
C VAL A 65 6.40 6.70 15.91
N VAL A 66 6.45 6.99 14.61
CA VAL A 66 5.29 7.45 13.83
C VAL A 66 4.85 6.35 12.89
N VAL A 67 3.56 5.99 12.96
CA VAL A 67 2.93 4.97 12.11
C VAL A 67 1.83 5.63 11.29
N SER A 68 1.75 5.30 9.99
CA SER A 68 0.81 5.93 9.05
C SER A 68 -0.09 4.90 8.35
N ASP A 69 -1.28 5.32 7.94
CA ASP A 69 -2.27 4.44 7.29
C ASP A 69 -1.99 4.19 5.80
N LEU A 70 -1.90 5.26 5.02
CA LEU A 70 -1.74 5.25 3.57
C LEU A 70 -0.54 6.12 3.17
N GLY A 71 -0.04 5.92 1.96
CA GLY A 71 1.20 6.55 1.47
C GLY A 71 1.23 8.08 1.60
N SER A 72 0.14 8.80 1.38
CA SER A 72 0.10 10.27 1.53
C SER A 72 0.24 10.75 2.99
N ALA A 73 -0.26 9.97 3.95
CA ALA A 73 -0.05 10.26 5.37
C ALA A 73 1.42 10.03 5.76
N LEU A 74 2.02 8.96 5.24
CA LEU A 74 3.45 8.66 5.40
C LEU A 74 4.32 9.81 4.85
N LEU A 75 4.07 10.25 3.62
CA LEU A 75 4.81 11.37 3.00
C LEU A 75 4.68 12.67 3.81
N THR A 76 3.50 12.91 4.40
CA THR A 76 3.28 14.08 5.28
C THR A 76 4.10 13.95 6.56
N ALA A 77 4.17 12.76 7.16
CA ALA A 77 4.98 12.48 8.35
C ALA A 77 6.49 12.59 8.07
N GLU A 78 6.97 12.12 6.91
CA GLU A 78 8.36 12.31 6.47
C GLU A 78 8.70 13.79 6.27
N THR A 79 7.79 14.56 5.67
CA THR A 79 7.98 16.01 5.52
C THR A 79 8.06 16.71 6.88
N VAL A 80 7.25 16.29 7.86
CA VAL A 80 7.36 16.79 9.24
C VAL A 80 8.72 16.47 9.83
N LEU A 81 9.18 15.21 9.70
CA LEU A 81 10.49 14.76 10.19
C LEU A 81 11.64 15.61 9.61
N ASP A 82 11.60 15.88 8.31
CA ASP A 82 12.62 16.70 7.62
C ASP A 82 12.66 18.15 8.14
N MET A 83 11.54 18.66 8.64
CA MET A 83 11.43 20.02 9.19
C MET A 83 11.75 20.13 10.68
N LEU A 84 11.89 19.00 11.39
CA LEU A 84 12.27 19.00 12.80
C LEU A 84 13.72 19.49 12.99
N PRO A 85 14.03 20.14 14.13
CA PRO A 85 15.42 20.39 14.54
C PRO A 85 16.24 19.10 14.61
N ASP A 86 17.55 19.18 14.36
CA ASP A 86 18.43 17.99 14.29
C ASP A 86 18.32 17.08 15.54
N GLU A 87 18.30 17.69 16.74
CA GLU A 87 18.22 16.96 18.00
C GLU A 87 16.91 16.17 18.17
N GLU A 88 15.80 16.70 17.67
CA GLU A 88 14.49 16.03 17.70
C GLU A 88 14.42 14.98 16.59
N ARG A 89 14.91 15.32 15.40
CA ARG A 89 14.91 14.43 14.22
C ARG A 89 15.64 13.12 14.49
N GLU A 90 16.75 13.15 15.24
CA GLU A 90 17.49 11.93 15.63
C GLU A 90 16.68 10.99 16.53
N ARG A 91 15.65 11.50 17.21
CA ARG A 91 14.81 10.75 18.15
C ARG A 91 13.44 10.36 17.58
N VAL A 92 13.11 10.81 16.36
CA VAL A 92 11.82 10.50 15.71
C VAL A 92 12.06 9.53 14.57
N ARG A 93 11.28 8.44 14.53
CA ARG A 93 11.34 7.41 13.51
C ARG A 93 9.97 7.27 12.84
N VAL A 94 9.87 7.65 11.58
CA VAL A 94 8.72 7.30 10.73
C VAL A 94 8.96 5.89 10.22
N VAL A 95 8.03 4.97 10.48
CA VAL A 95 8.20 3.54 10.20
C VAL A 95 7.12 3.02 9.26
N ASP A 96 7.56 2.30 8.24
CA ASP A 96 6.68 1.64 7.27
C ASP A 96 6.24 0.27 7.82
N GLY A 97 4.93 0.08 7.95
CA GLY A 97 4.33 -1.14 8.46
C GLY A 97 2.80 -1.08 8.47
N PRO A 98 2.13 -2.20 8.78
CA PRO A 98 0.68 -2.22 8.87
C PRO A 98 0.21 -1.29 10.00
N TYR A 99 -0.76 -0.42 9.69
CA TYR A 99 -1.15 0.68 10.57
C TYR A 99 -1.61 0.23 11.95
N VAL A 100 -2.58 -0.69 12.02
CA VAL A 100 -3.17 -1.13 13.29
C VAL A 100 -2.23 -2.08 14.01
N GLU A 101 -1.77 -3.13 13.34
CA GLU A 101 -0.97 -4.21 13.91
C GLU A 101 0.40 -3.71 14.34
N GLY A 102 1.03 -2.89 13.48
CA GLY A 102 2.32 -2.29 13.74
C GLY A 102 2.24 -1.28 14.88
N GLY A 103 1.21 -0.43 14.90
CA GLY A 103 1.02 0.54 15.98
C GLY A 103 0.75 -0.11 17.34
N ILE A 104 -0.01 -1.21 17.38
CA ILE A 104 -0.22 -1.99 18.62
C ILE A 104 1.07 -2.71 19.03
N ALA A 105 1.80 -3.31 18.10
CA ALA A 105 3.08 -3.96 18.37
C ALA A 105 4.11 -2.97 18.94
N ALA A 106 4.18 -1.76 18.38
CA ALA A 106 4.99 -0.67 18.91
C ALA A 106 4.57 -0.30 20.33
N ALA A 107 3.26 -0.17 20.60
CA ALA A 107 2.75 0.20 21.91
C ALA A 107 3.12 -0.84 22.98
N VAL A 108 2.98 -2.13 22.66
CA VAL A 108 3.40 -3.23 23.55
C VAL A 108 4.91 -3.19 23.77
N ALA A 109 5.71 -3.04 22.70
CA ALA A 109 7.17 -2.97 22.80
C ALA A 109 7.61 -1.81 23.71
N ALA A 110 7.07 -0.62 23.50
CA ALA A 110 7.34 0.56 24.31
C ALA A 110 6.90 0.37 25.78
N GLU A 111 5.72 -0.24 26.01
CA GLU A 111 5.23 -0.54 27.35
C GLU A 111 6.18 -1.50 28.09
N THR A 112 6.74 -2.49 27.39
CA THR A 112 7.74 -3.40 27.97
C THR A 112 9.14 -2.79 28.13
N GLY A 113 9.35 -1.56 27.67
CA GLY A 113 10.60 -0.82 27.84
C GLY A 113 11.62 -1.01 26.71
N ALA A 114 11.18 -1.40 25.52
CA ALA A 114 12.06 -1.41 24.34
C ALA A 114 12.53 0.02 23.99
N ASP A 115 13.74 0.12 23.43
CA ASP A 115 14.29 1.38 22.92
C ASP A 115 13.68 1.75 21.56
N LEU A 116 14.02 2.94 21.06
CA LEU A 116 13.48 3.46 19.79
C LEU A 116 13.66 2.48 18.62
N ALA A 117 14.81 1.82 18.53
CA ALA A 117 15.09 0.84 17.48
C ALA A 117 14.24 -0.43 17.63
N GLY A 118 14.09 -0.94 18.86
CA GLY A 118 13.24 -2.10 19.15
C GLY A 118 11.76 -1.83 18.89
N VAL A 119 11.27 -0.64 19.23
CA VAL A 119 9.88 -0.24 18.95
C VAL A 119 9.64 -0.11 17.44
N ALA A 120 10.57 0.50 16.70
CA ALA A 120 10.49 0.57 15.24
C ALA A 120 10.49 -0.82 14.59
N ALA A 121 11.38 -1.72 15.04
CA ALA A 121 11.44 -3.09 14.54
C ALA A 121 10.14 -3.88 14.81
N ALA A 122 9.41 -3.57 15.90
CA ALA A 122 8.11 -4.18 16.19
C ALA A 122 7.05 -3.80 15.14
N VAL A 123 7.06 -2.56 14.64
CA VAL A 123 6.17 -2.12 13.55
C VAL A 123 6.48 -2.88 12.27
N GLU A 124 7.74 -2.94 11.88
CA GLU A 124 8.20 -3.62 10.65
C GLU A 124 7.88 -5.12 10.69
N GLY A 125 8.08 -5.75 11.85
CA GLY A 125 7.81 -7.17 12.09
C GLY A 125 6.33 -7.54 12.07
N ALA A 126 5.42 -6.58 12.32
CA ALA A 126 3.99 -6.86 12.36
C ALA A 126 3.41 -7.34 11.01
N ARG A 127 4.11 -7.14 9.89
CA ARG A 127 3.77 -7.70 8.57
C ARG A 127 3.61 -9.22 8.59
N SER A 128 4.37 -9.92 9.42
CA SER A 128 4.31 -11.39 9.49
C SER A 128 3.05 -11.93 10.16
N THR A 129 2.30 -11.08 10.87
CA THR A 129 1.00 -11.45 11.47
C THR A 129 0.05 -11.98 10.40
N TRP A 130 0.03 -11.27 9.26
CA TRP A 130 -0.61 -11.61 7.97
C TRP A 130 0.07 -12.71 7.14
N ALA A 131 1.41 -12.67 7.05
CA ALA A 131 2.16 -13.44 6.06
C ALA A 131 2.09 -14.97 6.26
N GLY A 132 1.76 -15.43 7.47
CA GLY A 132 1.50 -16.85 7.75
C GLY A 132 0.19 -17.39 7.14
N ALA A 133 -0.72 -16.52 6.70
CA ALA A 133 -1.98 -16.94 6.09
C ALA A 133 -1.86 -17.24 4.58
N GLU A 134 -0.82 -16.74 3.90
CA GLU A 134 -0.57 -16.96 2.47
C GLU A 134 0.43 -18.10 2.18
N THR A 135 1.09 -18.65 3.20
CA THR A 135 2.06 -19.76 3.03
C THR A 135 1.44 -21.16 3.11
N ALA A 136 0.19 -21.30 2.65
CA ALA A 136 -0.34 -22.60 2.22
C ALA A 136 0.12 -22.90 0.77
N THR A 137 1.41 -23.19 0.62
CA THR A 137 2.03 -23.99 -0.45
C THR A 137 1.52 -23.75 -1.89
N GLU A 138 2.14 -22.82 -2.63
CA GLU A 138 2.42 -23.10 -4.04
C GLU A 138 3.74 -23.88 -4.11
N PRO A 139 3.79 -25.09 -4.71
CA PRO A 139 5.03 -25.81 -4.83
C PRO A 139 5.97 -25.05 -5.76
N ALA A 140 7.19 -24.81 -5.27
CA ALA A 140 8.29 -24.21 -6.00
C ALA A 140 8.47 -24.87 -7.37
N ALA A 141 8.36 -24.06 -8.42
CA ALA A 141 8.73 -24.46 -9.77
C ALA A 141 10.21 -24.85 -9.81
N ALA A 142 10.48 -26.00 -10.43
CA ALA A 142 11.81 -26.53 -10.69
C ALA A 142 12.67 -25.53 -11.50
N PRO A 143 14.01 -25.60 -11.41
CA PRO A 143 14.88 -24.62 -12.04
C PRO A 143 14.84 -24.74 -13.57
N GLU A 144 14.68 -23.59 -14.26
CA GLU A 144 14.83 -23.49 -15.71
C GLU A 144 16.30 -23.71 -16.14
N PRO A 145 16.57 -24.42 -17.26
CA PRO A 145 17.87 -24.38 -17.90
C PRO A 145 17.97 -23.27 -18.95
N ALA A 146 19.21 -22.81 -19.10
CA ALA A 146 19.68 -21.63 -19.80
C ALA A 146 19.35 -21.49 -21.30
N ALA A 147 19.38 -20.22 -21.72
CA ALA A 147 19.11 -19.65 -23.04
C ALA A 147 19.91 -20.20 -24.23
N ALA A 148 19.31 -20.12 -25.42
CA ALA A 148 20.02 -19.91 -26.68
C ALA A 148 19.15 -19.13 -27.71
N SER A 149 19.84 -18.22 -28.40
CA SER A 149 19.47 -17.07 -29.23
C SER A 149 18.53 -17.25 -30.44
N ALA A 150 17.83 -16.17 -30.78
CA ALA A 150 17.12 -15.86 -32.06
C ALA A 150 18.10 -15.66 -33.25
N PRO A 151 17.71 -15.49 -34.55
CA PRO A 151 16.43 -14.96 -35.06
C PRO A 151 15.84 -15.57 -36.37
N GLY A 152 14.55 -15.30 -36.61
CA GLY A 152 13.91 -15.48 -37.93
C GLY A 152 12.43 -15.08 -37.94
N ALA A 153 12.06 -14.13 -38.79
CA ALA A 153 10.67 -13.72 -39.08
C ALA A 153 10.31 -14.11 -40.54
N PRO A 154 9.03 -14.02 -40.96
CA PRO A 154 7.88 -14.77 -40.47
C PRO A 154 7.30 -15.66 -41.59
N THR A 155 6.41 -16.61 -41.28
CA THR A 155 5.55 -17.27 -42.28
C THR A 155 4.13 -17.40 -41.70
N PRO A 156 3.05 -17.11 -42.47
CA PRO A 156 1.69 -17.14 -41.93
C PRO A 156 1.19 -18.59 -41.85
N GLY A 157 0.84 -19.05 -40.66
CA GLY A 157 0.29 -20.38 -40.38
C GLY A 157 -0.89 -20.30 -39.41
N ALA A 158 -1.90 -21.13 -39.68
CA ALA A 158 -3.21 -21.25 -39.03
C ALA A 158 -3.23 -21.29 -37.48
N PRO A 159 -4.38 -20.99 -36.83
CA PRO A 159 -4.45 -20.73 -35.38
C PRO A 159 -4.13 -21.98 -34.55
N THR A 160 -3.24 -21.80 -33.57
CA THR A 160 -2.93 -22.80 -32.54
C THR A 160 -3.80 -22.51 -31.30
N PRO A 161 -4.59 -23.48 -30.78
CA PRO A 161 -5.31 -23.31 -29.52
C PRO A 161 -4.32 -23.27 -28.35
N GLY A 162 -4.46 -22.29 -27.43
CA GLY A 162 -3.69 -22.19 -26.19
C GLY A 162 -2.73 -21.00 -26.08
N ALA A 163 -2.70 -20.07 -27.05
CA ALA A 163 -1.99 -18.80 -26.87
C ALA A 163 -2.91 -17.83 -26.10
N GLY A 164 -2.54 -17.49 -24.87
CA GLY A 164 -3.24 -16.48 -24.08
C GLY A 164 -3.42 -15.17 -24.86
N TYR A 165 -4.53 -14.48 -24.64
CA TYR A 165 -4.86 -13.24 -25.32
C TYR A 165 -4.36 -12.04 -24.51
N THR A 166 -3.70 -11.09 -25.18
CA THR A 166 -3.10 -9.90 -24.56
C THR A 166 -3.35 -8.66 -25.42
N ARG A 167 -3.66 -7.53 -24.76
CA ARG A 167 -3.72 -6.20 -25.38
C ARG A 167 -2.88 -5.20 -24.59
N GLU A 168 -2.17 -4.36 -25.32
CA GLU A 168 -1.54 -3.16 -24.76
C GLU A 168 -2.44 -1.95 -25.00
N VAL A 169 -2.67 -1.14 -23.97
CA VAL A 169 -3.50 0.06 -24.02
C VAL A 169 -2.81 1.25 -23.38
N LEU A 170 -3.09 2.45 -23.92
CA LEU A 170 -2.62 3.70 -23.35
C LEU A 170 -3.61 4.18 -22.28
N VAL A 171 -3.12 4.42 -21.07
CA VAL A 171 -3.93 5.00 -20.00
C VAL A 171 -4.20 6.46 -20.33
N ARG A 172 -5.44 6.77 -20.73
CA ARG A 172 -5.83 8.13 -21.15
C ARG A 172 -6.36 9.01 -20.01
N ASN A 173 -6.86 8.41 -18.94
CA ASN A 173 -7.42 9.17 -17.82
C ASN A 173 -6.31 10.07 -17.21
N PRO A 174 -6.51 11.40 -17.10
CA PRO A 174 -5.51 12.34 -16.59
C PRO A 174 -5.02 12.00 -15.17
N GLN A 175 -5.87 11.38 -14.36
CA GLN A 175 -5.53 10.97 -13.00
C GLN A 175 -4.97 9.53 -12.92
N GLY A 176 -4.84 8.83 -14.04
CA GLY A 176 -4.37 7.44 -14.10
C GLY A 176 -5.37 6.43 -13.52
N LEU A 177 -4.91 5.21 -13.22
CA LEU A 177 -5.70 4.19 -12.52
C LEU A 177 -5.61 4.38 -10.98
N HIS A 178 -6.06 5.55 -10.51
CA HIS A 178 -6.21 5.84 -9.08
C HIS A 178 -7.47 5.18 -8.50
N ALA A 179 -7.78 5.42 -7.21
CA ALA A 179 -8.82 4.72 -6.47
C ALA A 179 -10.18 4.57 -7.18
N ARG A 180 -10.66 5.61 -7.89
CA ARG A 180 -11.99 5.60 -8.54
C ARG A 180 -11.99 4.85 -9.88
N PRO A 181 -11.16 5.19 -10.89
CA PRO A 181 -11.02 4.40 -12.10
C PRO A 181 -10.61 2.95 -11.84
N ALA A 182 -9.72 2.71 -10.85
CA ALA A 182 -9.35 1.36 -10.46
C ALA A 182 -10.53 0.56 -9.89
N ALA A 183 -11.44 1.20 -9.15
CA ALA A 183 -12.65 0.53 -8.65
C ALA A 183 -13.59 0.13 -9.79
N GLU A 184 -13.82 0.97 -10.79
CA GLU A 184 -14.65 0.61 -11.96
C GLU A 184 -13.96 -0.45 -12.83
N PHE A 185 -12.62 -0.38 -12.99
CA PHE A 185 -11.83 -1.42 -13.66
C PHE A 185 -12.01 -2.79 -12.99
N VAL A 186 -11.82 -2.84 -11.68
CA VAL A 186 -11.94 -4.07 -10.88
C VAL A 186 -13.37 -4.59 -10.86
N LYS A 187 -14.36 -3.70 -10.79
CA LYS A 187 -15.77 -4.07 -10.84
C LYS A 187 -16.13 -4.75 -12.16
N LEU A 188 -15.65 -4.23 -13.29
CA LEU A 188 -15.79 -4.88 -14.59
C LEU A 188 -15.00 -6.20 -14.64
N ALA A 189 -13.76 -6.24 -14.15
CA ALA A 189 -12.97 -7.47 -14.14
C ALA A 189 -13.66 -8.60 -13.37
N ASN A 190 -14.36 -8.28 -12.27
CA ASN A 190 -15.11 -9.23 -11.45
C ASN A 190 -16.37 -9.80 -12.13
N THR A 191 -16.86 -9.23 -13.23
CA THR A 191 -18.00 -9.83 -13.97
C THR A 191 -17.57 -11.03 -14.81
N PHE A 192 -16.28 -11.18 -15.08
CA PHE A 192 -15.76 -12.27 -15.90
C PHE A 192 -15.30 -13.45 -15.04
N PRO A 193 -15.63 -14.71 -15.42
CA PRO A 193 -15.23 -15.90 -14.67
C PRO A 193 -13.76 -16.29 -14.86
N VAL A 194 -13.07 -15.70 -15.83
CA VAL A 194 -11.68 -15.98 -16.19
C VAL A 194 -10.67 -15.21 -15.32
N LYS A 195 -9.43 -15.70 -15.26
CA LYS A 195 -8.29 -14.98 -14.69
C LYS A 195 -7.81 -13.93 -15.70
N VAL A 196 -7.75 -12.69 -15.26
CA VAL A 196 -7.22 -11.56 -16.07
C VAL A 196 -6.19 -10.82 -15.25
N THR A 197 -5.13 -10.37 -15.92
CA THR A 197 -4.04 -9.62 -15.29
C THR A 197 -3.81 -8.29 -15.99
N VAL A 198 -3.29 -7.31 -15.26
CA VAL A 198 -2.77 -6.05 -15.78
C VAL A 198 -1.34 -5.88 -15.29
N ASN A 199 -0.38 -5.76 -16.22
CA ASN A 199 1.07 -5.77 -15.95
C ASN A 199 1.50 -6.92 -15.00
N GLY A 200 0.88 -8.09 -15.12
CA GLY A 200 1.14 -9.26 -14.28
C GLY A 200 0.49 -9.27 -12.90
N LYS A 201 -0.24 -8.22 -12.50
CA LYS A 201 -1.06 -8.20 -11.28
C LYS A 201 -2.50 -8.63 -11.57
N ASP A 202 -3.18 -9.22 -10.60
CA ASP A 202 -4.58 -9.61 -10.73
C ASP A 202 -5.48 -8.39 -10.99
N ALA A 203 -6.18 -8.38 -12.13
CA ALA A 203 -7.09 -7.30 -12.52
C ALA A 203 -8.32 -7.18 -11.60
N LYS A 204 -8.63 -8.22 -10.82
CA LYS A 204 -9.72 -8.24 -9.83
C LYS A 204 -9.29 -7.72 -8.46
N SER A 205 -8.00 -7.43 -8.25
CA SER A 205 -7.48 -6.91 -6.99
C SER A 205 -7.32 -5.39 -7.06
N LEU A 206 -8.18 -4.64 -6.36
CA LEU A 206 -8.10 -3.18 -6.31
C LEU A 206 -6.74 -2.68 -5.82
N LEU A 207 -6.23 -3.26 -4.73
CA LEU A 207 -4.91 -2.91 -4.21
C LEU A 207 -3.80 -3.30 -5.19
N GLY A 208 -3.92 -4.46 -5.86
CA GLY A 208 -2.97 -4.89 -6.89
C GLY A 208 -2.89 -3.91 -8.04
N VAL A 209 -4.04 -3.46 -8.57
CA VAL A 209 -4.13 -2.47 -9.64
C VAL A 209 -3.58 -1.12 -9.20
N MET A 210 -3.96 -0.63 -8.02
CA MET A 210 -3.49 0.66 -7.50
C MET A 210 -1.97 0.68 -7.27
N SER A 211 -1.37 -0.44 -6.84
CA SER A 211 0.07 -0.55 -6.60
C SER A 211 0.93 -0.38 -7.86
N LEU A 212 0.35 -0.51 -9.06
CA LEU A 212 1.07 -0.36 -10.32
C LEU A 212 1.41 1.09 -10.67
N GLY A 213 0.79 2.08 -10.02
CA GLY A 213 1.08 3.50 -10.25
C GLY A 213 0.90 3.94 -11.70
N LEU A 214 -0.05 3.34 -12.43
CA LEU A 214 -0.29 3.63 -13.85
C LEU A 214 -0.87 5.05 -14.02
N VAL A 215 -0.03 5.98 -14.44
CA VAL A 215 -0.39 7.38 -14.70
C VAL A 215 -0.77 7.62 -16.17
N ALA A 216 -1.39 8.77 -16.46
CA ALA A 216 -1.73 9.19 -17.82
C ALA A 216 -0.52 9.08 -18.77
N GLY A 217 -0.74 8.50 -19.95
CA GLY A 217 0.31 8.25 -20.94
C GLY A 217 1.14 6.98 -20.71
N SER A 218 0.93 6.25 -19.62
CA SER A 218 1.54 4.94 -19.41
C SER A 218 0.89 3.87 -20.30
N THR A 219 1.67 2.89 -20.72
CA THR A 219 1.14 1.68 -21.38
C THR A 219 0.82 0.62 -20.33
N ALA A 220 -0.39 0.06 -20.40
CA ALA A 220 -0.83 -1.08 -19.59
C ALA A 220 -1.02 -2.31 -20.50
N SER A 221 -0.47 -3.45 -20.08
CA SER A 221 -0.64 -4.75 -20.74
C SER A 221 -1.68 -5.57 -19.98
N ILE A 222 -2.82 -5.82 -20.62
CA ILE A 222 -3.92 -6.61 -20.08
C ILE A 222 -3.89 -7.99 -20.75
N ALA A 223 -3.87 -9.05 -19.95
CA ALA A 223 -3.68 -10.41 -20.47
C ALA A 223 -4.52 -11.45 -19.73
N SER A 224 -4.95 -12.48 -20.45
CA SER A 224 -5.57 -13.69 -19.91
C SER A 224 -5.05 -14.91 -20.65
N ALA A 225 -4.73 -15.97 -19.90
CA ALA A 225 -4.30 -17.26 -20.46
C ALA A 225 -5.47 -18.25 -20.63
N ASP A 226 -6.66 -17.90 -20.12
CA ASP A 226 -7.81 -18.80 -20.11
C ASP A 226 -8.54 -18.78 -21.46
N ASP A 227 -9.10 -19.93 -21.84
CA ASP A 227 -10.00 -20.02 -22.98
C ASP A 227 -11.24 -19.13 -22.74
N GLY A 228 -11.50 -18.19 -23.65
CA GLY A 228 -12.53 -17.15 -23.47
C GLY A 228 -12.04 -15.88 -22.78
N GLY A 229 -10.75 -15.79 -22.46
CA GLY A 229 -10.13 -14.59 -21.87
C GLY A 229 -10.15 -13.35 -22.77
N ALA A 230 -10.35 -13.52 -24.08
CA ALA A 230 -10.35 -12.42 -25.04
C ALA A 230 -11.43 -11.36 -24.75
N GLU A 231 -12.65 -11.80 -24.44
CA GLU A 231 -13.77 -10.89 -24.13
C GLU A 231 -13.48 -10.03 -22.90
N ALA A 232 -12.89 -10.64 -21.86
CA ALA A 232 -12.55 -9.93 -20.64
C ALA A 232 -11.42 -8.93 -20.85
N VAL A 233 -10.37 -9.33 -21.59
CA VAL A 233 -9.25 -8.45 -21.95
C VAL A 233 -9.72 -7.29 -22.82
N ASP A 234 -10.58 -7.54 -23.82
CA ASP A 234 -11.11 -6.50 -24.71
C ASP A 234 -11.96 -5.49 -23.94
N ALA A 235 -12.91 -5.96 -23.11
CA ALA A 235 -13.77 -5.07 -22.33
C ALA A 235 -12.97 -4.18 -21.36
N LEU A 236 -11.94 -4.74 -20.71
CA LEU A 236 -11.07 -3.99 -19.79
C LEU A 236 -10.16 -3.02 -20.54
N ALA A 237 -9.61 -3.42 -21.69
CA ALA A 237 -8.81 -2.56 -22.55
C ALA A 237 -9.63 -1.36 -23.05
N ASP A 238 -10.84 -1.60 -23.52
CA ASP A 238 -11.74 -0.56 -24.02
C ASP A 238 -12.14 0.42 -22.90
N LEU A 239 -12.36 -0.07 -21.67
CA LEU A 239 -12.65 0.78 -20.52
C LEU A 239 -11.49 1.75 -20.21
N VAL A 240 -10.24 1.28 -20.33
CA VAL A 240 -9.04 2.11 -20.15
C VAL A 240 -8.88 3.12 -21.28
N GLU A 241 -9.11 2.71 -22.53
CA GLU A 241 -8.98 3.56 -23.72
C GLU A 241 -10.08 4.63 -23.83
N THR A 242 -11.26 4.35 -23.29
CA THR A 242 -12.38 5.30 -23.20
C THR A 242 -12.25 6.25 -22.00
N GLY A 243 -11.23 6.09 -21.17
CA GLY A 243 -10.97 6.97 -20.02
C GLY A 243 -12.00 6.83 -18.91
N PHE A 244 -12.65 5.67 -18.78
CA PHE A 244 -13.65 5.38 -17.74
C PHE A 244 -14.92 6.27 -17.80
N GLY A 245 -15.18 6.93 -18.94
CA GLY A 245 -16.34 7.81 -19.12
C GLY A 245 -16.21 9.16 -18.39
N GLU A 246 -15.02 9.51 -17.93
CA GLU A 246 -14.72 10.74 -17.21
C GLU A 246 -14.07 11.74 -18.18
N ALA A 247 -14.74 12.88 -18.41
CA ALA A 247 -14.26 13.97 -19.25
C ALA A 247 -13.43 14.97 -18.46
#